data_AF-A0A6A3JBL4-F1
#
_entry.id   AF-A0A6A3JBL4-F1
#
_cell.length_a   1.000
_cell.length_b   1.000
_cell.length_c   1.000
_cell.angle_alpha   90.00
_cell.angle_beta   90.00
_cell.angle_gamma   90.00
#
_symmetry.space_group_name_H-M   'P 1'
#
loop_
_entity.id
_entity.type
_entity.pdbx_description
1 polymer ?
#
loop_
_entity_poly.entity_id
_entity_poly.type
_entity_poly.pdbx_seq_one_letter_code
_entity_poly.pdbx_strand_id
1 'polypeptide(L)'
;MSVPTFDGKDSDSLVFWVREIEIALSAGQIYDARAQVAFALSNLGGRTRAWAMARETATPTYFTSWSFMEQELRSTLLLANVAYRYRSSFLRCKQGKRSLQNYVMEPHNLEAAMAGALPLRMSR
;
A
#
# COMPACT_ATOMS: atom_id res chain seq x y z
N MET A 1 14.80 8.07 18.77
CA MET A 1 13.35 8.27 18.56
C MET A 1 12.78 6.93 18.08
N SER A 2 11.70 6.43 18.69
CA SER A 2 11.12 5.13 18.33
C SER A 2 10.00 5.33 17.32
N VAL A 3 10.13 4.75 16.13
CA VAL A 3 9.07 4.77 15.12
C VAL A 3 8.08 3.63 15.43
N PRO A 4 6.77 3.86 15.35
CA PRO A 4 5.79 2.78 15.52
C PRO A 4 5.98 1.69 14.47
N THR A 5 5.81 0.43 14.86
CA THR A 5 5.90 -0.68 13.90
C THR A 5 4.69 -0.68 12.95
N PHE A 6 4.93 -0.79 11.65
CA PHE A 6 3.85 -0.87 10.66
C PHE A 6 3.60 -2.32 10.21
N ASP A 7 2.40 -2.82 10.48
CA ASP A 7 1.99 -4.21 10.22
C ASP A 7 1.09 -4.40 8.99
N GLY A 8 0.72 -3.29 8.33
CA GLY A 8 -0.09 -3.29 7.10
C GLY A 8 -1.59 -3.50 7.31
N LYS A 9 -2.12 -3.29 8.53
CA LYS A 9 -3.57 -3.40 8.78
C LYS A 9 -4.38 -2.23 8.21
N ASP A 10 -3.90 -1.01 8.40
CA ASP A 10 -4.59 0.20 7.96
C ASP A 10 -3.78 0.91 6.87
N SER A 11 -4.30 0.93 5.63
CA SER A 11 -3.66 1.64 4.52
C SER A 11 -3.46 3.13 4.81
N ASP A 12 -4.43 3.71 5.51
CA ASP A 12 -4.48 5.14 5.79
C ASP A 12 -3.43 5.50 6.86
N SER A 13 -2.91 4.50 7.61
CA SER A 13 -1.80 4.67 8.53
C SER A 13 -0.43 4.64 7.84
N LEU A 14 -0.33 4.23 6.56
CA LEU A 14 0.94 4.18 5.83
C LEU A 14 1.52 5.58 5.63
N VAL A 15 0.68 6.57 5.32
CA VAL A 15 1.13 7.95 5.08
C VAL A 15 1.77 8.53 6.34
N PHE A 16 1.13 8.31 7.50
CA PHE A 16 1.68 8.73 8.78
C PHE A 16 2.97 7.98 9.12
N TRP A 17 2.99 6.66 8.92
CA TRP A 17 4.19 5.86 9.20
C TRP A 17 5.40 6.26 8.34
N VAL A 18 5.19 6.49 7.04
CA VAL A 18 6.25 7.00 6.14
C VAL A 18 6.80 8.32 6.67
N ARG A 19 5.93 9.23 7.13
CA ARG A 19 6.35 10.51 7.68
C ARG A 19 7.17 10.36 8.97
N GLU A 20 6.77 9.44 9.85
CA GLU A 20 7.54 9.13 11.07
C GLU A 20 8.93 8.57 10.74
N ILE A 21 9.05 7.73 9.71
CA ILE A 21 10.36 7.24 9.23
C ILE A 21 11.22 8.42 8.74
N GLU A 22 10.69 9.30 7.88
CA GLU A 22 11.45 10.46 7.37
C GLU A 22 11.98 11.35 8.50
N ILE A 23 11.14 11.60 9.52
CA ILE A 23 11.52 12.38 10.69
C ILE A 23 12.64 11.66 11.46
N ALA A 24 12.51 10.36 11.68
CA ALA A 24 13.52 9.58 12.40
C ALA A 24 14.85 9.46 11.64
N LEU A 25 14.81 9.30 10.31
CA LEU A 25 16.01 9.31 9.47
C LEU A 25 16.73 10.65 9.55
N SER A 26 15.97 11.76 9.49
CA SER A 26 16.51 13.12 9.58
C SER A 26 17.10 13.40 10.96
N ALA A 27 16.37 13.09 12.03
CA ALA A 27 16.80 13.28 13.41
C ALA A 27 17.98 12.38 13.80
N GLY A 28 18.04 11.17 13.23
CA GLY A 28 19.14 10.23 13.40
C GLY A 28 20.33 10.49 12.46
N GLN A 29 20.24 11.50 11.58
CA GLN A 29 21.28 11.82 10.59
C GLN A 29 21.67 10.61 9.72
N ILE A 30 20.70 9.76 9.40
CA ILE A 30 20.89 8.55 8.62
C ILE A 30 20.75 8.89 7.13
N TYR A 31 21.87 9.19 6.48
CA TYR A 31 21.90 9.59 5.07
C TYR A 31 22.28 8.47 4.11
N ASP A 32 22.98 7.43 4.59
CA ASP A 32 23.35 6.30 3.76
C ASP A 32 22.10 5.50 3.35
N ALA A 33 21.96 5.23 2.05
CA ALA A 33 20.76 4.62 1.49
C ALA A 33 20.50 3.21 2.06
N ARG A 34 21.56 2.44 2.34
CA ARG A 34 21.41 1.10 2.94
C ARG A 34 21.01 1.19 4.40
N ALA A 35 21.57 2.13 5.14
CA ALA A 35 21.18 2.38 6.52
C ALA A 35 19.72 2.86 6.63
N GLN A 36 19.26 3.70 5.70
CA GLN A 36 17.86 4.12 5.64
C GLN A 36 16.91 2.95 5.38
N VAL A 37 17.24 2.09 4.41
CA VAL A 37 16.46 0.88 4.10
C VAL A 37 16.46 -0.09 5.28
N ALA A 38 17.62 -0.35 5.89
CA ALA A 38 17.72 -1.25 7.05
C ALA A 38 16.91 -0.71 8.23
N PHE A 39 16.96 0.61 8.48
CA PHE A 39 16.15 1.27 9.49
C PHE A 39 14.65 1.09 9.22
N ALA A 40 14.20 1.37 7.99
CA ALA A 40 12.80 1.18 7.61
C ALA A 40 12.33 -0.28 7.74
N LEU A 41 13.11 -1.23 7.25
CA LEU A 41 12.82 -2.67 7.37
C LEU A 41 12.70 -3.12 8.82
N SER A 42 13.54 -2.58 9.72
CA SER A 42 13.50 -2.90 11.15
C SER A 42 12.20 -2.46 11.83
N ASN A 43 11.53 -1.44 11.28
CA ASN A 43 10.28 -0.89 11.77
C ASN A 43 9.04 -1.50 11.08
N LEU A 44 9.22 -2.52 10.23
CA LEU A 44 8.11 -3.29 9.68
C LEU A 44 7.72 -4.45 10.60
N GLY A 45 6.42 -4.71 10.68
CA GLY A 45 5.83 -5.83 11.41
C GLY A 45 4.92 -6.68 10.54
N GLY A 46 4.44 -7.78 11.13
CA GLY A 46 3.38 -8.62 10.57
C GLY A 46 3.60 -9.01 9.10
N ARG A 47 2.53 -8.85 8.30
CA ARG A 47 2.54 -9.22 6.89
C ARG A 47 3.42 -8.32 6.03
N THR A 48 3.54 -7.03 6.40
CA THR A 48 4.40 -6.10 5.66
C THR A 48 5.87 -6.49 5.77
N ARG A 49 6.32 -6.91 6.96
CA ARG A 49 7.69 -7.44 7.15
C ARG A 49 7.90 -8.71 6.35
N ALA A 50 6.97 -9.67 6.40
CA ALA A 50 7.08 -10.92 5.66
C ALA A 50 7.18 -10.67 4.14
N TRP A 51 6.36 -9.76 3.61
CA TRP A 51 6.42 -9.33 2.21
C TRP A 51 7.78 -8.71 1.85
N ALA A 52 8.26 -7.77 2.67
CA ALA A 52 9.54 -7.09 2.40
C ALA A 52 10.73 -8.06 2.44
N MET A 53 10.74 -8.99 3.41
CA MET A 53 11.79 -10.01 3.52
C MET A 53 11.76 -11.01 2.37
N ALA A 54 10.57 -11.37 1.86
CA ALA A 54 10.45 -12.22 0.68
C ALA A 54 11.04 -11.55 -0.57
N ARG A 55 10.86 -10.24 -0.74
CA ARG A 55 11.49 -9.47 -1.83
C ARG A 55 13.01 -9.48 -1.74
N GLU A 56 13.56 -9.17 -0.57
CA GLU A 56 15.01 -9.18 -0.31
C GLU A 56 15.63 -10.58 -0.47
N THR A 57 14.90 -11.64 -0.11
CA THR A 57 15.38 -13.02 -0.29
C THR A 57 15.41 -13.42 -1.76
N ALA A 58 14.39 -13.03 -2.53
CA ALA A 58 14.29 -13.35 -3.96
C ALA A 58 15.30 -12.55 -4.80
N THR A 59 15.55 -11.31 -4.44
CA THR A 59 16.55 -10.46 -5.07
C THR A 59 17.32 -9.74 -3.98
N PRO A 60 18.53 -10.21 -3.65
CA PRO A 60 19.36 -9.52 -2.67
C PRO A 60 19.48 -8.06 -3.06
N THR A 61 19.32 -7.16 -2.10
CA THR A 61 19.37 -5.71 -2.33
C THR A 61 18.23 -5.14 -3.17
N TYR A 62 17.08 -5.83 -3.19
CA TYR A 62 15.86 -5.39 -3.89
C TYR A 62 15.51 -3.93 -3.59
N PHE A 63 15.57 -3.53 -2.31
CA PHE A 63 15.40 -2.14 -1.93
C PHE A 63 16.74 -1.39 -2.04
N THR A 64 16.86 -0.55 -3.07
CA THR A 64 18.07 0.22 -3.37
C THR A 64 18.14 1.54 -2.60
N SER A 65 16.99 2.11 -2.23
CA SER A 65 16.87 3.36 -1.46
C SER A 65 15.57 3.38 -0.66
N TRP A 66 15.49 4.29 0.32
CA TRP A 66 14.24 4.57 1.02
C TRP A 66 13.11 5.00 0.07
N SER A 67 13.39 5.90 -0.87
CA SER A 67 12.38 6.38 -1.84
C SER A 67 11.79 5.26 -2.69
N PHE A 68 12.63 4.30 -3.12
CA PHE A 68 12.16 3.13 -3.86
C PHE A 68 11.31 2.21 -2.98
N MET A 69 11.74 1.96 -1.74
CA MET A 69 10.97 1.16 -0.78
C MET A 69 9.61 1.78 -0.45
N GLU A 70 9.57 3.10 -0.23
CA GLU A 70 8.36 3.87 0.02
C GLU A 70 7.39 3.79 -1.16
N GLN A 71 7.91 3.91 -2.40
CA GLN A 71 7.11 3.74 -3.61
C GLN A 71 6.52 2.33 -3.71
N GLU A 72 7.32 1.29 -3.44
CA GLU A 72 6.84 -0.10 -3.45
C GLU A 72 5.81 -0.41 -2.36
N LEU A 73 5.98 0.18 -1.17
CA LEU A 73 4.99 0.07 -0.09
C LEU A 73 3.68 0.73 -0.51
N ARG A 74 3.73 1.94 -1.09
CA ARG A 74 2.54 2.64 -1.59
C ARG A 74 1.89 1.88 -2.74
N SER A 75 2.65 1.39 -3.71
CA SER A 75 2.11 0.65 -4.85
C SER A 75 1.46 -0.66 -4.39
N THR A 76 2.10 -1.40 -3.50
CA THR A 76 1.58 -2.69 -3.03
C THR A 76 0.37 -2.51 -2.12
N LEU A 77 0.40 -1.53 -1.21
CA LEU A 77 -0.63 -1.38 -0.18
C LEU A 77 -1.78 -0.48 -0.60
N LEU A 78 -1.55 0.64 -1.30
CA LEU A 78 -2.63 1.53 -1.72
C LEU A 78 -3.39 0.93 -2.90
N LEU A 79 -2.70 0.37 -3.90
CA LEU A 79 -3.35 -0.19 -5.08
C LEU A 79 -4.17 -1.44 -4.75
N ALA A 80 -3.63 -2.34 -3.91
CA ALA A 80 -4.36 -3.51 -3.43
C ALA A 80 -5.55 -3.10 -2.54
N ASN A 81 -5.40 -2.08 -1.70
CA ASN A 81 -6.51 -1.60 -0.86
C ASN A 81 -7.60 -0.90 -1.67
N VAL A 82 -7.26 -0.08 -2.66
CA VAL A 82 -8.24 0.60 -3.51
C VAL A 82 -9.05 -0.43 -4.31
N ALA A 83 -8.38 -1.38 -4.96
CA ALA A 83 -9.07 -2.45 -5.69
C ALA A 83 -9.90 -3.34 -4.74
N TYR A 84 -9.39 -3.66 -3.55
CA TYR A 84 -10.14 -4.41 -2.54
C TYR A 84 -11.37 -3.63 -2.04
N ARG A 85 -11.24 -2.33 -1.76
CA ARG A 85 -12.34 -1.47 -1.31
C ARG A 85 -13.45 -1.43 -2.35
N TYR A 86 -13.14 -1.20 -3.62
CA TYR A 86 -14.15 -1.20 -4.67
C TYR A 86 -14.80 -2.58 -4.86
N ARG A 87 -14.03 -3.68 -4.84
CA ARG A 87 -14.58 -5.05 -4.90
C ARG A 87 -15.51 -5.34 -3.71
N SER A 88 -15.09 -4.98 -2.50
CA SER A 88 -15.88 -5.17 -1.29
C SER A 88 -17.16 -4.32 -1.30
N SER A 89 -17.09 -3.08 -1.79
CA SER A 89 -18.27 -2.22 -1.96
C SER A 89 -19.23 -2.80 -3.00
N PHE A 90 -18.70 -3.26 -4.14
CA PHE A 90 -19.49 -3.90 -5.20
C PHE A 90 -20.23 -5.13 -4.66
N LEU A 91 -19.56 -6.00 -3.90
CA LEU A 91 -20.18 -7.18 -3.28
C LEU A 91 -21.21 -6.84 -2.19
N ARG A 92 -21.15 -5.62 -1.62
CA ARG A 92 -22.14 -5.13 -0.65
C ARG A 92 -23.34 -4.44 -1.32
N CYS A 93 -23.28 -4.12 -2.61
CA CYS A 93 -24.41 -3.52 -3.32
C CYS A 93 -25.62 -4.46 -3.29
N LYS A 94 -26.72 -3.97 -2.73
CA LYS A 94 -28.03 -4.65 -2.76
C LYS A 94 -29.08 -3.67 -3.25
N GLN A 95 -30.07 -4.15 -4.01
CA GLN A 95 -31.14 -3.31 -4.55
C GLN A 95 -31.98 -2.67 -3.43
N GLY A 96 -32.41 -3.46 -2.44
CA GLY A 96 -33.26 -2.97 -1.35
C GLY A 96 -34.51 -2.26 -1.87
N LYS A 97 -34.77 -1.04 -1.39
CA LYS A 97 -35.88 -0.17 -1.85
C LYS A 97 -35.47 0.81 -2.97
N ARG A 98 -34.26 0.69 -3.53
CA ARG A 98 -33.75 1.61 -4.55
C ARG A 98 -34.43 1.34 -5.90
N SER A 99 -34.57 2.37 -6.72
CA SER A 99 -34.98 2.21 -8.11
C SER A 99 -33.96 1.36 -8.87
N LEU A 100 -34.41 0.67 -9.93
CA LEU A 100 -33.53 -0.14 -10.78
C LEU A 100 -32.37 0.69 -11.34
N GLN A 101 -32.62 1.92 -11.78
CA GLN A 101 -31.56 2.82 -12.27
C GLN A 101 -30.48 3.07 -11.22
N ASN A 102 -30.86 3.45 -10.00
CA ASN A 102 -29.89 3.74 -8.95
C ASN A 102 -29.15 2.47 -8.49
N TYR A 103 -29.82 1.33 -8.49
CA TYR A 103 -29.20 0.05 -8.20
C TYR A 103 -28.18 -0.37 -9.27
N VAL A 104 -28.43 -0.11 -10.55
CA VAL A 104 -27.52 -0.48 -11.65
C VAL A 104 -26.34 0.48 -11.78
N MET A 105 -26.54 1.77 -11.50
CA MET A 105 -25.51 2.80 -11.67
C MET A 105 -24.34 2.64 -10.68
N GLU A 106 -24.61 2.32 -9.42
CA GLU A 106 -23.58 2.20 -8.38
C GLU A 106 -22.57 1.06 -8.64
N PRO A 107 -23.00 -0.19 -8.93
CA PRO A 107 -22.11 -1.27 -9.37
C PRO A 107 -21.30 -0.90 -10.61
N HIS A 108 -21.92 -0.24 -11.61
CA HIS A 108 -21.25 0.18 -12.83
C HIS A 108 -20.12 1.18 -12.56
N ASN A 109 -20.36 2.15 -11.67
CA ASN A 109 -19.36 3.14 -11.29
C ASN A 109 -18.20 2.51 -10.50
N LEU A 110 -18.50 1.56 -9.60
CA LEU A 110 -17.48 0.82 -8.87
C LEU A 110 -16.65 -0.06 -9.81
N GLU A 111 -17.26 -0.66 -10.82
CA GLU A 111 -16.57 -1.43 -11.86
C GLU A 111 -15.64 -0.55 -12.71
N ALA A 112 -16.11 0.61 -13.16
CA ALA A 112 -15.29 1.58 -13.86
C ALA A 112 -14.10 2.08 -13.00
N ALA A 113 -14.33 2.33 -11.71
CA ALA A 113 -13.28 2.74 -10.78
C ALA A 113 -12.22 1.64 -10.55
N MET A 114 -12.63 0.37 -10.52
CA MET A 114 -11.69 -0.77 -10.47
C MET A 114 -10.84 -0.87 -11.73
N ALA A 115 -11.44 -0.68 -12.90
CA ALA A 115 -10.75 -0.74 -14.18
C ALA A 115 -9.72 0.38 -14.35
N GLY A 116 -10.00 1.58 -13.82
CA GLY A 116 -9.07 2.71 -13.80
C GLY A 116 -7.97 2.61 -12.74
N ALA A 117 -8.19 1.85 -11.65
CA ALA A 117 -7.21 1.69 -10.57
C ALA A 117 -6.21 0.54 -10.80
N LEU A 118 -6.47 -0.37 -11.73
CA LEU A 118 -5.49 -1.37 -12.16
C LEU A 118 -4.61 -0.73 -13.24
N PRO A 119 -3.26 -0.82 -13.16
CA PRO A 119 -2.41 -0.41 -14.27
C PRO A 119 -2.89 -1.16 -15.50
N LEU A 120 -3.25 -0.39 -16.54
CA LEU A 120 -3.77 -0.90 -17.80
C LEU A 120 -2.94 -2.11 -18.20
N ARG A 121 -3.60 -3.26 -18.26
CA ARG A 121 -3.04 -4.56 -18.64
C ARG A 121 -2.13 -4.32 -19.84
N MET A 122 -0.80 -4.38 -19.64
CA MET A 122 0.13 -4.50 -20.77
C MET A 122 -0.18 -5.86 -21.40
N SER A 123 -1.02 -5.81 -22.43
CA SER A 123 -1.30 -6.91 -23.33
C SER A 123 0.03 -7.36 -23.94
N ARG A 124 0.29 -8.66 -23.84
CA ARG A 124 1.34 -9.34 -24.61
C ARG A 124 1.09 -9.22 -26.10
#